data_AF-A0A968T6T3-F1
#
_entry.id   AF-A0A968T6T3-F1
#
_cell.length_a   1.000
_cell.length_b   1.000
_cell.length_c   1.000
_cell.angle_alpha   90.00
_cell.angle_beta   90.00
_cell.angle_gamma   90.00
#
_symmetry.space_group_name_H-M   'P 1'
#
loop_
_entity.id
_entity.type
_entity.pdbx_description
1 polymer ?
#
loop_
_entity_poly.entity_id
_entity_poly.type
_entity_poly.pdbx_seq_one_letter_code
_entity_poly.pdbx_strand_id
1 'polypeptide(L)'
;MRRKVLDWYHLVENLDKVGGSLKRLARAKAWLWQGQVSLALAEFAGLKRLQVQRFQNYLLTHRHRIPNYAHYQRFGLPIGSGAVESTIKQIAARVKLPGALWQRENVPQILRLRCAYLNQAPCLSISA
;
A
#
# COMPACT_ATOMS: atom_id res chain seq x y z
N MET A 1 -20.74 2.02 -5.21
CA MET A 1 -20.22 1.96 -3.83
C MET A 1 -18.71 1.74 -3.87
N ARG A 2 -17.88 2.68 -3.36
CA ARG A 2 -16.40 2.57 -3.39
C ARG A 2 -15.90 1.83 -2.15
N ARG A 3 -15.37 0.62 -2.30
CA ARG A 3 -14.77 -0.14 -1.18
C ARG A 3 -13.32 0.29 -0.98
N LYS A 4 -12.99 0.80 0.21
CA LYS A 4 -11.61 1.13 0.60
C LYS A 4 -10.94 -0.10 1.20
N VAL A 5 -9.90 -0.61 0.56
CA VAL A 5 -9.11 -1.75 1.04
C VAL A 5 -7.85 -1.21 1.71
N LEU A 6 -7.42 -1.87 2.80
CA LEU A 6 -6.14 -1.59 3.44
C LEU A 6 -5.04 -2.32 2.69
N ASP A 7 -3.96 -1.62 2.39
CA ASP A 7 -2.78 -2.19 1.77
C ASP A 7 -2.17 -3.30 2.65
N TRP A 8 -2.01 -4.49 2.08
CA TRP A 8 -1.44 -5.64 2.78
C TRP A 8 -0.01 -5.41 3.27
N TYR A 9 0.84 -4.78 2.46
CA TYR A 9 2.25 -4.58 2.78
C TYR A 9 2.42 -3.53 3.88
N HIS A 10 1.61 -2.46 3.88
CA HIS A 10 1.58 -1.52 4.99
C HIS A 10 1.01 -2.14 6.28
N LEU A 11 0.02 -3.03 6.17
CA LEU A 11 -0.49 -3.76 7.33
C LEU A 11 0.62 -4.63 7.95
N VAL A 12 1.36 -5.37 7.13
CA VAL A 12 2.49 -6.20 7.58
C VAL A 12 3.63 -5.36 8.14
N GLU A 13 3.96 -4.22 7.53
CA GLU A 13 4.98 -3.30 8.06
C GLU A 13 4.63 -2.80 9.47
N ASN A 14 3.35 -2.50 9.73
CA ASN A 14 2.88 -2.13 11.07
C ASN A 14 2.93 -3.30 12.06
N LEU A 15 2.68 -4.53 11.60
CA LEU A 15 2.83 -5.74 12.41
C LEU A 15 4.30 -5.98 12.78
N ASP A 16 5.23 -5.84 11.83
CA ASP A 16 6.66 -6.08 12.06
C ASP A 16 7.25 -5.07 13.06
N LYS A 17 6.74 -3.83 13.08
CA LYS A 17 7.08 -2.81 14.10
C LYS A 17 6.71 -3.20 15.53
N VAL A 18 5.86 -4.21 15.74
CA VAL A 18 5.53 -4.73 17.09
C VAL A 18 6.70 -5.50 17.69
N GLY A 19 7.46 -6.23 16.85
CA GLY A 19 8.58 -7.07 17.27
C GLY A 19 8.23 -8.18 18.26
N GLY A 20 9.26 -8.78 18.87
CA GLY A 20 9.11 -9.84 19.86
C GLY A 20 9.01 -11.24 19.25
N SER A 21 8.01 -12.03 19.65
CA SER A 21 7.91 -13.45 19.28
C SER A 21 7.57 -13.64 17.80
N LEU A 22 8.52 -14.18 17.02
CA LEU A 22 8.32 -14.49 15.60
C LEU A 22 7.14 -15.46 15.36
N LYS A 23 6.94 -16.44 16.25
CA LYS A 23 5.81 -17.38 16.16
C LYS A 23 4.46 -16.65 16.29
N ARG A 24 4.36 -15.69 17.21
CA ARG A 24 3.15 -14.86 17.38
C ARG A 24 2.90 -13.99 16.16
N LEU A 25 3.94 -13.31 15.66
CA LEU A 25 3.83 -12.46 14.47
C LEU A 25 3.39 -13.27 13.25
N ALA A 26 3.93 -14.48 13.07
CA ALA A 26 3.52 -15.39 12.00
C ALA A 26 2.04 -15.79 12.09
N ARG A 27 1.54 -16.14 13.29
CA ARG A 27 0.11 -16.44 13.49
C ARG A 27 -0.78 -15.23 13.24
N ALA A 28 -0.43 -14.07 13.81
CA ALA A 28 -1.17 -12.83 13.58
C ALA A 28 -1.23 -12.48 12.08
N LYS A 29 -0.12 -12.64 11.35
CA LYS A 29 -0.06 -12.45 9.90
C LYS A 29 -0.99 -13.41 9.17
N ALA A 30 -1.02 -14.68 9.53
CA ALA A 30 -1.93 -15.67 8.94
C ALA A 30 -3.41 -15.32 9.18
N TRP A 31 -3.77 -14.90 10.39
CA TRP A 31 -5.13 -14.44 10.69
C TRP A 31 -5.53 -13.22 9.88
N LEU A 32 -4.63 -12.22 9.79
CA LEU A 32 -4.87 -11.02 9.00
C LEU A 32 -4.98 -11.32 7.51
N TRP A 33 -4.21 -12.27 6.98
CA TRP A 33 -4.31 -12.72 5.59
C TRP A 33 -5.70 -13.26 5.25
N GLN A 34 -6.36 -13.92 6.21
CA GLN A 34 -7.73 -14.41 6.07
C GLN A 34 -8.80 -13.37 6.46
N GLY A 35 -8.41 -12.15 6.82
CA GLY A 35 -9.31 -11.08 7.27
C GLY A 35 -9.84 -11.24 8.70
N GLN A 36 -9.26 -12.16 9.49
CA GLN A 36 -9.72 -12.51 10.84
C GLN A 36 -9.11 -11.59 11.90
N VAL A 37 -9.52 -10.32 11.90
CA VAL A 37 -8.96 -9.28 12.77
C VAL A 37 -9.10 -9.60 14.27
N SER A 38 -10.22 -10.20 14.70
CA SER A 38 -10.42 -10.56 16.11
C SER A 38 -9.38 -11.56 16.62
N LEU A 39 -9.06 -12.58 15.81
CA LEU A 39 -8.07 -13.60 16.17
C LEU A 39 -6.66 -13.03 16.17
N ALA A 40 -6.36 -12.14 15.21
CA ALA A 40 -5.11 -11.39 15.22
C ALA A 40 -4.94 -10.52 16.48
N LEU A 41 -6.00 -9.85 16.95
CA LEU A 41 -5.97 -9.07 18.19
C LEU A 41 -5.75 -9.94 19.43
N ALA A 42 -6.33 -11.15 19.45
CA ALA A 42 -6.18 -12.10 20.56
C ALA A 42 -4.73 -12.57 20.76
N GLU A 43 -3.92 -12.66 19.69
CA GLU A 43 -2.48 -12.97 19.78
C GLU A 43 -1.69 -11.96 20.62
N PHE A 44 -2.21 -10.74 20.78
CA PHE A 44 -1.60 -9.65 21.52
C PHE A 44 -2.28 -9.35 22.86
N ALA A 45 -3.28 -10.16 23.26
CA ALA A 45 -3.97 -9.97 24.52
C ALA A 45 -3.00 -10.00 25.72
N GLY A 46 -3.20 -9.08 26.67
CA GLY A 46 -2.39 -8.98 27.89
C GLY A 46 -1.01 -8.32 27.72
N LEU A 47 -0.57 -8.00 26.50
CA LEU A 47 0.70 -7.30 26.28
C LEU A 47 0.53 -5.80 26.45
N LYS A 48 1.32 -5.18 27.33
CA LYS A 48 1.22 -3.76 27.68
C LYS A 48 2.24 -2.84 26.98
N ARG A 49 3.00 -3.35 26.01
CA ARG A 49 4.00 -2.54 25.30
C ARG A 49 3.31 -1.51 24.40
N LEU A 50 3.83 -0.30 24.34
CA LEU A 50 3.28 0.79 23.54
C LEU A 50 3.11 0.42 22.05
N GLN A 51 4.07 -0.30 21.47
CA GLN A 51 4.01 -0.75 20.07
C GLN A 51 2.84 -1.71 19.83
N VAL A 52 2.53 -2.59 20.79
CA VAL A 52 1.39 -3.50 20.72
C VAL A 52 0.08 -2.73 20.75
N GLN A 53 -0.06 -1.79 21.69
CA GLN A 53 -1.27 -0.96 21.81
C GLN A 53 -1.51 -0.13 20.54
N ARG A 54 -0.45 0.45 19.97
CA ARG A 54 -0.52 1.17 18.68
C ARG A 54 -1.02 0.26 17.57
N PHE A 55 -0.50 -0.96 17.48
CA PHE A 55 -0.93 -1.92 16.47
C PHE A 55 -2.37 -2.41 16.68
N GLN A 56 -2.79 -2.67 17.92
CA GLN A 56 -4.17 -3.01 18.25
C GLN A 56 -5.14 -1.89 17.83
N ASN A 57 -4.81 -0.64 18.16
CA ASN A 57 -5.61 0.52 17.77
C ASN A 57 -5.65 0.70 16.23
N TYR A 58 -4.52 0.45 15.55
CA TYR A 58 -4.44 0.46 14.08
C TYR A 58 -5.39 -0.58 13.46
N LEU A 59 -5.37 -1.82 13.97
CA LEU A 59 -6.27 -2.89 13.52
C LEU A 59 -7.74 -2.55 13.76
N LEU A 60 -8.08 -1.99 14.93
CA LEU A 60 -9.45 -1.58 15.25
C LEU A 60 -9.94 -0.47 14.31
N THR A 61 -9.11 0.55 14.08
CA THR A 61 -9.42 1.69 13.20
C THR A 61 -9.64 1.23 11.76
N HIS A 62 -8.84 0.26 11.28
CA HIS A 62 -8.89 -0.19 9.90
C HIS A 62 -9.63 -1.51 9.68
N ARG A 63 -10.30 -2.06 10.69
CA ARG A 63 -11.00 -3.35 10.64
C ARG A 63 -11.91 -3.51 9.42
N HIS A 64 -12.68 -2.47 9.09
CA HIS A 64 -13.62 -2.46 7.97
C HIS A 64 -12.92 -2.44 6.59
N ARG A 65 -11.63 -2.10 6.54
CA ARG A 65 -10.82 -2.03 5.33
C ARG A 65 -10.00 -3.30 5.09
N ILE A 66 -9.93 -4.22 6.06
CA ILE A 66 -9.17 -5.46 5.98
C ILE A 66 -10.07 -6.56 5.40
N PRO A 67 -9.92 -6.94 4.11
CA PRO A 67 -10.67 -8.04 3.52
C PRO A 67 -10.02 -9.40 3.85
N ASN A 68 -10.60 -10.47 3.34
CA ASN A 68 -9.86 -11.72 3.15
C ASN A 68 -8.90 -11.54 1.96
N TYR A 69 -7.61 -11.37 2.24
CA TYR A 69 -6.59 -11.14 1.21
C TYR A 69 -6.31 -12.40 0.38
N ALA A 70 -6.45 -13.59 0.96
CA ALA A 70 -6.32 -14.85 0.23
C ALA A 70 -7.35 -14.94 -0.91
N HIS A 71 -8.60 -14.57 -0.63
CA HIS A 71 -9.66 -14.47 -1.62
C HIS A 71 -9.30 -13.40 -2.65
N TYR A 72 -8.91 -12.20 -2.22
CA TYR A 72 -8.57 -11.13 -3.16
C TYR A 72 -7.45 -11.54 -4.12
N GLN A 73 -6.39 -12.16 -3.62
CA GLN A 73 -5.31 -12.66 -4.46
C GLN A 73 -5.80 -13.73 -5.44
N ARG A 74 -6.62 -14.69 -4.99
CA ARG A 74 -7.17 -15.75 -5.85
C ARG A 74 -8.00 -15.20 -7.02
N PHE A 75 -8.72 -14.10 -6.80
CA PHE A 75 -9.56 -13.47 -7.82
C PHE A 75 -8.85 -12.33 -8.58
N GLY A 76 -7.53 -12.15 -8.38
CA GLY A 76 -6.77 -11.09 -9.04
C GLY A 76 -7.15 -9.67 -8.61
N LEU A 77 -7.79 -9.52 -7.45
CA LEU A 77 -8.15 -8.23 -6.89
C LEU A 77 -6.93 -7.55 -6.25
N PRO A 78 -6.83 -6.21 -6.29
CA PRO A 78 -5.71 -5.50 -5.68
C PRO A 78 -5.62 -5.74 -4.17
N ILE A 79 -4.48 -6.25 -3.71
CA ILE A 79 -4.15 -6.41 -2.28
C ILE A 79 -3.20 -5.31 -1.77
N GLY A 80 -2.59 -4.54 -2.67
CA GLY A 80 -1.69 -3.45 -2.31
C GLY A 80 -1.39 -2.46 -3.45
N SER A 81 -0.68 -1.40 -3.11
CA SER A 81 -0.32 -0.24 -3.91
C SER A 81 0.93 -0.45 -4.75
N GLY A 82 1.60 -1.61 -4.68
CA GLY A 82 2.87 -1.85 -5.36
C GLY A 82 2.85 -1.57 -6.87
N ALA A 83 1.77 -1.92 -7.58
CA ALA A 83 1.62 -1.58 -9.00
C ALA A 83 1.53 -0.07 -9.24
N VAL A 84 0.81 0.65 -8.37
CA VAL A 84 0.69 2.12 -8.40
C VAL A 84 2.04 2.77 -8.09
N GLU A 85 2.73 2.33 -7.04
CA GLU A 85 4.05 2.83 -6.66
C GLU A 85 5.10 2.57 -7.74
N SER A 86 5.07 1.40 -8.37
CA SER A 86 5.93 1.08 -9.51
C SER A 86 5.66 2.02 -10.69
N THR A 87 4.38 2.25 -11.01
CA THR A 87 3.98 3.19 -12.08
C THR A 87 4.46 4.61 -11.78
N ILE A 88 4.28 5.07 -10.53
CA ILE A 88 4.80 6.38 -10.08
C ILE A 88 6.32 6.44 -10.25
N LYS A 89 7.06 5.38 -9.89
CA LYS A 89 8.53 5.31 -10.10
C LYS A 89 8.88 5.42 -11.59
N GLN A 90 8.16 4.73 -12.47
CA GLN A 90 8.41 4.80 -13.93
C GLN A 90 8.12 6.18 -14.53
N ILE A 91 7.07 6.86 -14.03
CA ILE A 91 6.77 8.25 -14.41
C ILE A 91 7.86 9.18 -13.89
N ALA A 92 8.21 9.06 -12.60
CA ALA A 92 9.20 9.90 -11.95
C ALA A 92 10.61 9.71 -12.48
N ALA A 93 10.94 8.54 -13.06
CA ALA A 93 12.27 8.23 -13.60
C ALA A 93 12.79 9.26 -14.60
N ARG A 94 11.89 9.96 -15.34
CA ARG A 94 12.30 11.01 -16.27
C ARG A 94 12.46 12.39 -15.62
N VAL A 95 11.67 12.68 -14.58
CA VAL A 95 11.63 13.99 -13.93
C VAL A 95 12.72 14.11 -12.85
N LYS A 96 13.06 13.00 -12.18
CA LYS A 96 14.00 12.96 -11.05
C LYS A 96 15.40 12.49 -11.43
N LEU A 97 15.86 12.81 -12.64
CA LEU A 97 17.22 12.45 -13.06
C LEU A 97 18.28 13.30 -12.31
N PRO A 98 19.48 12.76 -12.07
CA PRO A 98 20.59 13.56 -11.56
C PRO A 98 20.85 14.79 -12.44
N GLY A 99 20.98 15.97 -11.83
CA GLY A 99 21.22 17.23 -12.53
C GLY A 99 20.01 17.83 -13.25
N ALA A 100 18.81 17.23 -13.15
CA ALA A 100 17.62 17.79 -13.77
C ALA A 100 17.16 19.06 -13.05
N LEU A 101 17.12 20.18 -13.78
CA LEU A 101 16.55 21.45 -13.36
C LEU A 101 15.34 21.77 -14.23
N TRP A 102 14.20 22.04 -13.60
CA TRP A 102 12.95 22.31 -14.30
C TRP A 102 12.38 23.65 -13.87
N GLN A 103 11.90 24.43 -14.84
CA GLN A 103 10.93 25.47 -14.55
C GLN A 103 9.61 24.80 -14.15
N ARG A 104 8.96 25.32 -13.10
CA ARG A 104 7.78 24.70 -12.48
C ARG A 104 6.65 24.51 -13.50
N GLU A 105 6.54 25.43 -14.44
CA GLU A 105 5.51 25.49 -15.48
C GLU A 105 5.67 24.35 -16.50
N ASN A 106 6.88 23.83 -16.69
CA ASN A 106 7.19 22.79 -17.68
C ASN A 106 7.06 21.36 -17.10
N VAL A 107 7.04 21.20 -15.77
CA VAL A 107 6.93 19.88 -15.12
C VAL A 107 5.63 19.13 -15.48
N PRO A 108 4.44 19.77 -15.51
CA PRO A 108 3.21 19.08 -15.91
C PRO A 108 3.26 18.56 -17.35
N GLN A 109 3.91 19.28 -18.26
CA GLN A 109 4.01 18.93 -19.67
C GLN A 109 4.86 17.65 -19.86
N ILE A 110 6.03 17.58 -19.21
CA ILE A 110 6.88 16.37 -19.27
C ILE A 110 6.22 15.18 -18.59
N LEU A 111 5.47 15.39 -17.50
CA LEU A 111 4.67 14.34 -16.88
C LEU A 111 3.57 13.82 -17.83
N ARG A 112 2.85 14.71 -18.53
CA ARG A 112 1.83 14.33 -19.51
C ARG A 112 2.43 13.52 -20.66
N LEU A 113 3.55 13.98 -21.21
CA LEU A 113 4.30 13.25 -22.26
C LEU A 113 4.73 11.87 -21.76
N ARG A 114 5.27 11.78 -20.53
CA ARG A 114 5.71 10.50 -19.95
C ARG A 114 4.54 9.55 -19.73
N CYS A 115 3.41 10.04 -19.27
CA CYS A 115 2.19 9.24 -19.13
C CYS A 115 1.69 8.73 -20.48
N ALA A 116 1.62 9.58 -21.51
CA ALA A 116 1.23 9.18 -22.85
C ALA A 116 2.16 8.09 -23.42
N TYR A 117 3.47 8.26 -23.25
CA TYR A 117 4.47 7.26 -23.64
C TYR A 117 4.28 5.91 -22.92
N LEU A 118 4.15 5.91 -21.59
CA LEU A 118 3.97 4.67 -20.82
C LEU A 118 2.64 3.97 -21.11
N ASN A 119 1.59 4.74 -21.42
CA ASN A 119 0.29 4.22 -21.80
C ASN A 119 0.20 3.77 -23.27
N GLN A 120 1.29 3.91 -24.05
CA GLN A 120 1.30 3.63 -25.49
C GLN A 120 0.19 4.37 -26.25
N ALA A 121 -0.18 5.56 -25.75
CA ALA A 121 -1.23 6.39 -26.31
C ALA A 121 -0.58 7.57 -27.04
N PRO A 122 -0.38 7.49 -28.38
CA PRO A 122 0.35 8.51 -29.13
C PRO A 122 -0.39 9.86 -29.22
N CYS A 123 -1.67 9.91 -28.86
CA CYS A 123 -2.46 11.13 -28.91
C CYS A 123 -2.28 11.98 -27.65
N LEU A 124 -1.27 12.84 -27.64
CA LEU A 124 -1.32 14.07 -26.86
C LEU A 124 -2.23 15.03 -27.63
N SER A 125 -3.49 15.19 -27.22
CA SER A 125 -4.22 16.41 -27.58
C SER A 125 -3.47 17.56 -26.92
N ILE A 126 -2.62 18.22 -27.70
CA ILE A 126 -1.99 19.48 -27.37
C ILE A 126 -2.99 20.54 -27.83
N SER A 127 -4.01 20.79 -27.01
CA SER A 127 -4.72 22.06 -27.07
C SER A 127 -4.10 22.93 -26.00
N ALA A 128 -3.40 23.97 -26.49
CA ALA A 128 -2.81 25.03 -25.70
C ALA A 128 -3.88 25.87 -24.99
#